data_AF-R9MKI9-F1
#
_entry.id   AF-R9MKI9-F1
#
_cell.length_a   1.000
_cell.length_b   1.000
_cell.length_c   1.000
_cell.angle_alpha   90.00
_cell.angle_beta   90.00
_cell.angle_gamma   90.00
#
_symmetry.space_group_name_H-M   'P 1'
#
loop_
_entity.id
_entity.type
_entity.pdbx_description
1 polymer ?
#
loop_
_entity_poly.entity_id
_entity_poly.type
_entity_poly.pdbx_seq_one_letter_code
_entity_poly.pdbx_strand_id
1 'polypeptide(L)' 'MKTKVKELRTEVKMTQQQLADLVYVSSRTIISIEKGQYSPSLMLAYRMAQVFGVTVEDLCCLKENKELEDRQYEDL' A
#
# COMPACT_ATOMS: atom_id res chain seq x y z
N MET A 1 -8.15 -4.14 0.79
CA MET A 1 -6.92 -4.17 1.61
C MET A 1 -6.62 -2.76 2.10
N LYS A 2 -6.40 -2.59 3.40
CA LYS A 2 -5.95 -1.33 3.99
C LYS A 2 -4.46 -1.09 3.69
N THR A 3 -4.05 0.15 3.41
CA THR A 3 -2.64 0.53 3.22
C THR A 3 -2.36 1.91 3.83
N LYS A 4 -1.09 2.17 4.18
CA LYS A 4 -0.59 3.48 4.64
C LYS A 4 0.07 4.32 3.54
N VAL A 5 -0.06 3.91 2.27
CA VAL A 5 0.65 4.55 1.14
C VAL A 5 0.37 6.05 1.06
N LYS A 6 -0.91 6.45 1.25
CA LYS A 6 -1.29 7.87 1.23
C LYS A 6 -0.65 8.65 2.37
N GLU A 7 -0.72 8.11 3.59
CA GLU A 7 -0.19 8.73 4.80
C GLU A 7 1.32 8.98 4.66
N LEU A 8 2.08 7.91 4.40
CA LEU A 8 3.54 7.94 4.23
C LEU A 8 3.95 8.90 3.10
N ARG A 9 3.26 8.86 1.96
CA ARG A 9 3.53 9.77 0.83
C ARG A 9 3.32 11.23 1.23
N THR A 10 2.25 11.54 1.95
CA THR A 10 1.96 12.92 2.36
C THR A 10 2.90 13.44 3.44
N GLU A 11 3.37 12.59 4.35
CA GLU A 11 4.37 12.93 5.37
C GLU A 11 5.68 13.44 4.74
N VAL A 12 6.11 12.80 3.65
CA VAL A 12 7.31 13.20 2.89
C VAL A 12 7.02 14.23 1.79
N LYS A 13 5.81 14.82 1.76
CA LYS A 13 5.37 15.84 0.77
C LYS A 13 5.54 15.42 -0.69
N MET A 14 5.39 14.13 -0.98
CA MET A 14 5.54 13.58 -2.33
C MET A 14 4.20 13.57 -3.07
N THR A 15 4.19 13.83 -4.36
CA THR A 15 2.98 13.69 -5.22
C THR A 15 2.78 12.24 -5.62
N GLN A 16 1.55 11.88 -6.04
CA GLN A 16 1.26 10.52 -6.53
C GLN A 16 2.08 10.16 -7.77
N GLN A 17 2.35 11.15 -8.63
CA GLN A 17 3.19 10.95 -9.82
C GLN A 17 4.64 10.65 -9.42
N GLN A 18 5.22 11.42 -8.48
CA GLN A 18 6.58 11.16 -7.98
C GLN A 18 6.73 9.76 -7.39
N LEU A 19 5.76 9.30 -6.58
CA LEU A 19 5.79 7.93 -6.07
C LEU A 19 5.68 6.91 -7.20
N ALA A 20 4.79 7.14 -8.16
CA ALA A 20 4.59 6.25 -9.29
C ALA A 20 5.87 6.08 -10.13
N ASP A 21 6.60 7.16 -10.34
CA ASP A 21 7.89 7.17 -11.05
C ASP A 21 8.96 6.35 -10.30
N LEU A 22 9.03 6.49 -8.97
CA LEU A 22 9.98 5.75 -8.13
C LEU A 22 9.73 4.24 -8.09
N VAL A 23 8.46 3.82 -8.25
CA VAL A 23 8.08 2.39 -8.16
C VAL A 23 7.63 1.80 -9.50
N TYR A 24 7.88 2.52 -10.60
CA TYR A 24 7.68 2.10 -11.99
C TYR A 24 6.25 1.65 -12.29
N VAL A 25 5.27 2.48 -11.92
CA VAL A 25 3.84 2.28 -12.22
C VAL A 25 3.21 3.58 -12.68
N SER A 26 1.93 3.54 -13.05
CA SER A 26 1.17 4.75 -13.35
C SER A 26 0.72 5.45 -12.06
N SER A 27 0.54 6.78 -12.10
CA SER A 27 -0.10 7.52 -11.01
C SER A 27 -1.52 7.02 -10.72
N ARG A 28 -2.25 6.52 -11.73
CA ARG A 28 -3.55 5.86 -11.55
C ARG A 28 -3.44 4.61 -10.65
N THR A 29 -2.36 3.83 -10.78
CA THR A 29 -2.09 2.69 -9.90
C THR A 29 -1.95 3.15 -8.45
N ILE A 30 -1.16 4.20 -8.20
CA ILE A 30 -1.02 4.79 -6.86
C ILE A 30 -2.37 5.29 -6.33
N ILE A 31 -3.16 6.00 -7.14
CA ILE A 31 -4.49 6.48 -6.75
C ILE A 31 -5.40 5.31 -6.33
N SER A 32 -5.43 4.22 -7.10
CA SER A 32 -6.26 3.05 -6.78
C SER A 32 -5.81 2.36 -5.49
N ILE A 33 -4.51 2.31 -5.21
CA ILE A 33 -3.97 1.78 -3.94
C ILE A 33 -4.38 2.67 -2.76
N GLU A 34 -4.23 3.99 -2.89
CA GLU A 34 -4.60 4.94 -1.83
C GLU A 34 -6.10 4.95 -1.52
N LYS A 35 -6.93 4.60 -2.50
CA LYS A 35 -8.39 4.43 -2.33
C LYS A 35 -8.78 3.04 -1.85
N GLY A 36 -7.84 2.11 -1.66
CA GLY A 36 -8.11 0.71 -1.31
C GLY A 36 -8.80 -0.10 -2.41
N GLN A 37 -8.84 0.42 -3.64
CA GLN A 37 -9.48 -0.21 -4.81
C GLN A 37 -8.58 -1.23 -5.49
N TYR A 38 -7.27 -1.21 -5.21
CA TYR A 38 -6.29 -2.14 -5.76
C TYR A 38 -5.31 -2.57 -4.68
N SER A 39 -5.16 -3.88 -4.49
CA SER A 39 -4.05 -4.42 -3.70
C SER A 39 -2.77 -4.40 -4.53
N PRO A 40 -1.68 -3.78 -4.05
CA PRO A 40 -0.40 -3.88 -4.71
C PRO A 40 0.10 -5.33 -4.70
N SER A 41 0.81 -5.74 -5.75
CA SER A 41 1.59 -6.98 -5.71
C SER A 41 2.71 -6.88 -4.67
N LEU A 42 3.24 -8.03 -4.23
CA LEU A 42 4.34 -8.06 -3.25
C LEU A 42 5.53 -7.18 -3.67
N MET A 43 5.94 -7.24 -4.94
CA MET A 43 7.07 -6.43 -5.44
C MET A 43 6.74 -4.94 -5.54
N LEU A 44 5.48 -4.56 -5.76
CA LEU A 44 5.08 -3.16 -5.74
C LEU A 44 5.05 -2.64 -4.29
N ALA A 45 4.49 -3.41 -3.36
CA ALA A 45 4.50 -3.10 -1.94
C ALA A 45 5.93 -2.97 -1.40
N TYR A 46 6.81 -3.89 -1.77
CA TYR A 46 8.22 -3.88 -1.37
C TYR A 46 8.95 -2.62 -1.87
N ARG A 47 8.78 -2.24 -3.14
CA ARG A 47 9.35 -0.99 -3.67
C ARG A 47 8.85 0.25 -2.94
N MET A 48 7.55 0.35 -2.68
CA MET A 48 7.00 1.47 -1.90
C MET A 48 7.54 1.47 -0.46
N ALA A 49 7.68 0.31 0.15
CA ALA A 49 8.21 0.17 1.51
C ALA A 49 9.67 0.66 1.59
N GLN A 50 10.48 0.34 0.57
CA GLN A 50 11.84 0.88 0.44
C GLN A 50 11.87 2.40 0.27
N VAL A 51 10.94 2.98 -0.50
CA VAL A 51 10.83 4.43 -0.68
C VAL A 51 10.53 5.15 0.65
N PHE A 52 9.70 4.55 1.50
CA PHE A 52 9.29 5.15 2.77
C PHE A 52 10.12 4.71 3.99
N GLY A 53 11.03 3.75 3.82
CA GLY A 53 11.86 3.24 4.92
C GLY A 53 11.07 2.44 5.96
N VAL A 54 10.00 1.76 5.55
CA VAL A 54 9.14 0.93 6.42
C VAL A 54 9.13 -0.52 5.97
N THR A 55 8.53 -1.40 6.76
CA THR A 55 8.30 -2.79 6.34
C THR A 55 7.09 -2.90 5.42
N VAL A 56 7.00 -3.99 4.65
CA VAL A 56 5.78 -4.29 3.87
C VAL A 56 4.59 -4.54 4.81
N GLU A 57 4.82 -5.14 5.97
CA GLU A 57 3.81 -5.38 6.99
C GLU A 57 3.17 -4.07 7.47
N ASP A 58 3.99 -3.05 7.74
CA ASP A 58 3.53 -1.72 8.14
C ASP A 58 2.82 -0.99 7.01
N LEU A 59 3.41 -1.00 5.80
CA LEU A 59 2.86 -0.32 4.64
C LEU A 59 1.49 -0.87 4.25
N CYS A 60 1.35 -2.19 4.28
CA CYS A 60 0.16 -2.92 3.87
C CYS A 60 -0.76 -3.27 5.04
N CYS A 61 -0.55 -2.75 6.25
CA CYS A 61 -1.36 -3.08 7.43
C CYS A 61 -1.64 -4.59 7.56
N LEU A 62 -0.64 -5.46 7.31
CA LEU A 62 -0.88 -6.89 7.07
C LEU A 62 -1.53 -7.58 8.25
N LYS A 63 -1.18 -7.19 9.48
CA LYS A 63 -1.84 -7.70 10.68
C LYS A 63 -3.36 -7.47 10.66
N GLU A 64 -3.79 -6.24 10.43
CA GLU A 64 -5.22 -5.90 10.39
C GLU A 64 -5.94 -6.57 9.22
N ASN A 65 -5.30 -6.60 8.04
CA ASN A 65 -5.87 -7.26 6.88
C ASN A 65 -6.01 -8.77 7.10
N LYS A 66 -5.03 -9.42 7.73
CA LYS A 66 -5.09 -10.84 8.09
C LYS A 66 -6.21 -11.10 9.09
N GLU A 67 -6.33 -10.30 10.14
CA GLU A 67 -7.41 -10.45 11.13
C GLU A 67 -8.81 -10.28 10.50
N LEU A 68 -8.96 -9.39 9.52
CA LEU A 68 -10.20 -9.23 8.76
C LEU A 68 -10.50 -10.43 7.87
N GLU A 69 -9.47 -10.97 7.22
CA GLU A 69 -9.58 -12.15 6.37
C GLU A 69 -9.88 -13.41 7.18
N ASP A 70 -9.17 -13.64 8.29
CA ASP A 70 -9.41 -14.77 9.21
C ASP A 70 -10.87 -14.78 9.70
N ARG A 71 -11.42 -13.62 10.11
CA ARG A 71 -12.84 -13.52 10.53
C ARG A 71 -13.81 -13.90 9.42
N GLN A 72 -13.53 -13.53 8.17
CA GLN A 72 -14.39 -13.90 7.04
C GLN A 72 -14.36 -15.41 6.76
N TYR A 73 -13.24 -16.09 7.07
CA TYR A 73 -13.13 -17.54 6.95
C TYR A 73 -13.79 -18.29 8.10
N GLU A 74 -13.88 -17.70 9.30
CA GLU A 74 -14.60 -18.29 10.44
C GLU A 74 -16.14 -18.30 10.23
N ASP A 75 -16.65 -17.39 9.39
CA ASP A 75 -18.07 -17.27 9.03
C ASP A 75 -18.50 -18.16 7.83
N LEU A 76 -17.57 -18.95 7.24
CA LEU A 76 -17.79 -19.87 6.11
C LEU A 76 -18.00 -21.33 6.54
#